data_AF-A0A8T2J579-F1
#
_entry.id   AF-A0A8T2J579-F1
#
_cell.length_a   1.000
_cell.length_b   1.000
_cell.length_c   1.000
_cell.angle_alpha   90.00
_cell.angle_beta   90.00
_cell.angle_gamma   90.00
#
_symmetry.space_group_name_H-M   'P 1'
#
loop_
_entity.id
_entity.type
_entity.pdbx_description
1 polymer ?
#
loop_
_entity_poly.entity_id
_entity_poly.type
_entity_poly.pdbx_seq_one_letter_code
_entity_poly.pdbx_strand_id
1 'polypeptide(L)'
;MTAGELGSPGRMHQRSSGCALGGCYKVLSVVLLLAQGALLDLYLIAGTDLYWCSWIATDLVVVVGWAIFYSKNSRGQRACQGSLNPSGYGQVKQHKRGQFAYSHLAWLIYAIAFTPKVALILCTPILDQIETGVPFGATGFRLTVSLSVPLLWTLVRSLSVDPRGWLHQRATGYFLASCLDLLDSYALLELMLGEKLLFTPFLRYPLLVVYFVALASPVLWLSELDSGVPAGCCRLFLRLIFGSLVDGPLLAIRCFFMLGPAGQPVTVFMLKNILFLVCRWLEVLELCCLLRAPGPDHTDRPPGQFSHCVSENDMGPHAYVNTLAVTSQN
;
A
#
# COMPACT_ATOMS: atom_id res chain seq x y z
N MET A 1 -50.07 -21.82 -31.09
CA MET A 1 -49.58 -21.77 -29.70
C MET A 1 -48.16 -21.23 -29.73
N THR A 2 -48.00 -19.98 -29.29
CA THR A 2 -46.77 -19.20 -29.28
C THR A 2 -46.13 -19.28 -27.89
N ALA A 3 -44.90 -19.79 -27.82
CA ALA A 3 -44.01 -19.67 -26.66
C ALA A 3 -42.64 -19.33 -27.27
N GLY A 4 -41.96 -18.24 -26.95
CA GLY A 4 -41.97 -17.43 -25.74
C GLY A 4 -40.50 -17.15 -25.46
N GLU A 5 -39.94 -16.18 -26.18
CA GLU A 5 -38.59 -15.66 -25.94
C GLU A 5 -38.55 -15.02 -24.54
N LEU A 6 -37.96 -15.72 -23.57
CA LEU A 6 -37.58 -15.12 -22.30
C LEU A 6 -36.10 -14.71 -22.37
N GLY A 7 -35.87 -13.49 -22.83
CA GLY A 7 -34.59 -12.81 -22.67
C GLY A 7 -34.27 -12.68 -21.18
N SER A 8 -33.08 -13.12 -20.76
CA SER A 8 -32.52 -12.87 -19.43
C SER A 8 -31.94 -11.45 -19.35
N PRO A 9 -32.48 -10.52 -18.55
CA PRO A 9 -31.84 -9.25 -18.26
C PRO A 9 -31.11 -9.37 -16.91
N GLY A 10 -29.79 -9.62 -16.91
CA GLY A 10 -29.13 -9.92 -15.63
C GLY A 10 -27.61 -9.76 -15.54
N ARG A 11 -26.92 -9.13 -16.49
CA ARG A 11 -25.45 -8.96 -16.44
C ARG A 11 -24.92 -7.55 -16.63
N MET A 12 -25.78 -6.54 -16.67
CA MET A 12 -25.34 -5.14 -16.84
C MET A 12 -25.17 -4.37 -15.52
N HIS A 13 -25.83 -4.78 -14.43
CA HIS A 13 -25.86 -3.94 -13.23
C HIS A 13 -24.63 -4.05 -12.32
N GLN A 14 -23.89 -5.17 -12.38
CA GLN A 14 -22.75 -5.43 -11.49
C GLN A 14 -21.44 -4.78 -11.97
N ARG A 15 -21.34 -4.46 -13.27
CA ARG A 15 -20.15 -3.86 -13.89
C ARG A 15 -20.07 -2.33 -13.74
N SER A 16 -21.23 -1.66 -13.62
CA SER A 16 -21.33 -0.20 -13.46
C SER A 16 -20.90 0.25 -12.05
N SER A 17 -21.29 -0.51 -11.01
CA SER A 17 -21.03 -0.15 -9.60
C SER A 17 -19.53 -0.14 -9.24
N GLY A 18 -18.73 -1.08 -9.77
CA GLY A 18 -17.28 -1.12 -9.54
C GLY A 18 -16.52 0.05 -10.16
N CYS A 19 -16.95 0.54 -11.33
CA CYS A 19 -16.33 1.70 -11.98
C CYS A 19 -16.67 3.02 -11.26
N ALA A 20 -17.90 3.16 -10.77
CA ALA A 20 -18.33 4.31 -10.00
C ALA A 20 -17.59 4.42 -8.65
N LEU A 21 -17.44 3.30 -7.94
CA LEU A 21 -16.72 3.27 -6.66
C LEU A 21 -15.23 3.56 -6.81
N GLY A 22 -14.59 3.02 -7.87
CA GLY A 22 -13.20 3.34 -8.19
C GLY A 22 -12.98 4.81 -8.55
N GLY A 23 -13.97 5.47 -9.15
CA GLY A 23 -13.97 6.92 -9.37
C GLY A 23 -14.06 7.71 -8.06
N CYS A 24 -14.89 7.26 -7.12
CA CYS A 24 -15.06 7.88 -5.81
C CYS A 24 -13.74 7.90 -5.01
N TYR A 25 -13.01 6.78 -4.96
CA TYR A 25 -11.70 6.75 -4.28
C TYR A 25 -10.67 7.70 -4.89
N LYS A 26 -10.69 7.90 -6.22
CA LYS A 26 -9.81 8.89 -6.89
C LYS A 26 -10.16 10.31 -6.47
N VAL A 27 -11.44 10.67 -6.51
CA VAL A 27 -11.89 12.01 -6.09
C VAL A 27 -11.56 12.23 -4.62
N LEU A 28 -11.86 11.26 -3.75
CA LEU A 28 -11.54 11.33 -2.33
C LEU A 28 -10.04 11.51 -2.09
N SER A 29 -9.20 10.78 -2.81
CA SER A 29 -7.73 10.92 -2.68
C SER A 29 -7.24 12.31 -3.06
N VAL A 30 -7.79 12.94 -4.10
CA VAL A 30 -7.43 14.30 -4.52
C VAL A 30 -7.95 15.34 -3.53
N VAL A 31 -9.18 15.16 -3.02
CA VAL A 31 -9.75 16.03 -1.98
C VAL A 31 -8.93 15.97 -0.70
N LEU A 32 -8.54 14.77 -0.26
CA LEU A 32 -7.67 14.59 0.90
C LEU A 32 -6.30 15.24 0.69
N LEU A 33 -5.70 15.08 -0.49
CA LEU A 33 -4.43 15.70 -0.84
C LEU A 33 -4.50 17.24 -0.79
N LEU A 34 -5.55 17.82 -1.37
CA LEU A 34 -5.79 19.27 -1.36
C LEU A 34 -6.06 19.79 0.05
N ALA A 35 -6.91 19.11 0.80
CA ALA A 35 -7.22 19.50 2.18
C ALA A 35 -5.96 19.43 3.05
N GLN A 36 -5.17 18.37 2.92
CA GLN A 36 -3.95 18.18 3.68
C GLN A 36 -2.89 19.24 3.35
N GLY A 37 -2.66 19.52 2.06
CA GLY A 37 -1.74 20.56 1.61
C GLY A 37 -2.15 21.95 2.05
N ALA A 38 -3.41 22.32 1.79
CA ALA A 38 -3.96 23.62 2.17
C ALA A 38 -3.91 23.87 3.68
N LEU A 39 -4.20 22.85 4.50
CA LEU A 39 -4.09 22.97 5.95
C LEU A 39 -2.65 23.18 6.40
N LEU A 40 -1.68 22.42 5.87
CA LEU A 40 -0.26 22.64 6.19
C LEU A 40 0.22 24.03 5.78
N ASP A 41 -0.19 24.51 4.61
CA ASP A 41 0.16 25.84 4.14
C ASP A 41 -0.45 26.93 5.02
N LEU A 42 -1.68 26.74 5.49
CA LEU A 42 -2.33 27.65 6.45
C LEU A 42 -1.53 27.71 7.77
N TYR A 43 -1.08 26.57 8.28
CA TYR A 43 -0.21 26.51 9.46
C TYR A 43 1.13 27.23 9.25
N LEU A 44 1.74 27.11 8.08
CA LEU A 44 3.00 27.80 7.75
C LEU A 44 2.81 29.32 7.63
N ILE A 45 1.77 29.77 6.93
CA ILE A 45 1.47 31.20 6.70
C ILE A 45 1.11 31.89 8.02
N ALA A 46 0.30 31.24 8.86
CA ALA A 46 -0.12 31.82 10.13
C ALA A 46 1.04 31.99 11.13
N GLY A 47 2.08 31.14 11.03
CA GLY A 47 3.17 31.08 11.99
C GLY A 47 4.46 31.80 11.60
N THR A 48 4.65 32.18 10.34
CA THR A 48 5.94 32.75 9.90
C THR A 48 5.82 34.02 9.07
N ASP A 49 5.29 33.98 7.83
CA ASP A 49 5.08 35.15 6.96
C ASP A 49 4.49 34.75 5.58
N LEU A 50 4.00 35.71 4.77
CA LEU A 50 3.47 35.47 3.40
C LEU A 50 4.49 34.86 2.41
N TYR A 51 5.80 34.94 2.67
CA TYR A 51 6.82 34.36 1.80
C TYR A 51 6.68 32.83 1.68
N TRP A 52 6.11 32.20 2.71
CA TRP A 52 5.86 30.76 2.75
C TRP A 52 4.68 30.33 1.86
N CYS A 53 3.95 31.26 1.23
CA CYS A 53 2.97 30.95 0.18
C CYS A 53 3.58 30.24 -1.04
N SER A 54 4.91 30.26 -1.21
CA SER A 54 5.57 29.47 -2.26
C SER A 54 5.31 27.96 -2.12
N TRP A 55 4.97 27.46 -0.93
CA TRP A 55 4.61 26.06 -0.72
C TRP A 55 3.28 25.66 -1.36
N ILE A 56 2.38 26.62 -1.61
CA ILE A 56 1.14 26.41 -2.37
C ILE A 56 1.46 25.95 -3.80
N ALA A 57 2.52 26.52 -4.40
CA ALA A 57 2.97 26.11 -5.73
C ALA A 57 3.42 24.64 -5.74
N THR A 58 4.09 24.18 -4.68
CA THR A 58 4.51 22.78 -4.57
C THR A 58 3.31 21.83 -4.45
N ASP A 59 2.27 22.20 -3.68
CA ASP A 59 1.06 21.40 -3.57
C ASP A 59 0.30 21.31 -4.90
N LEU A 60 0.23 22.42 -5.64
CA LEU A 60 -0.37 22.43 -6.97
C LEU A 60 0.39 21.50 -7.92
N VAL A 61 1.73 21.47 -7.87
CA VAL A 61 2.53 20.52 -8.67
C VAL A 61 2.25 19.07 -8.29
N VAL A 62 2.14 18.75 -6.99
CA VAL A 62 1.83 17.39 -6.51
C VAL A 62 0.43 16.97 -6.99
N VAL A 63 -0.56 17.84 -6.84
CA VAL A 63 -1.95 17.60 -7.27
C VAL A 63 -2.03 17.42 -8.79
N VAL A 64 -1.35 18.26 -9.57
CA VAL A 64 -1.27 18.12 -11.03
C VAL A 64 -0.59 16.80 -11.41
N GLY A 65 0.48 16.41 -10.72
CA GLY A 65 1.14 15.11 -10.92
C GLY A 65 0.19 13.94 -10.71
N TRP A 66 -0.60 13.96 -9.63
CA TRP A 66 -1.64 12.97 -9.35
C TRP A 66 -2.77 12.97 -10.37
N ALA A 67 -3.22 14.15 -10.82
CA ALA A 67 -4.25 14.27 -11.85
C ALA A 67 -3.79 13.69 -13.20
N ILE A 68 -2.55 13.98 -13.61
CA ILE A 68 -1.93 13.40 -14.81
C ILE A 68 -1.86 11.88 -14.68
N PHE A 69 -1.42 11.38 -13.52
CA PHE A 69 -1.40 9.94 -13.24
C PHE A 69 -2.78 9.30 -13.42
N TYR A 70 -3.83 9.84 -12.79
CA TYR A 70 -5.17 9.29 -12.91
C TYR A 70 -5.72 9.37 -14.34
N SER A 71 -5.43 10.46 -15.06
CA SER A 71 -5.82 10.60 -16.46
C SER A 71 -5.18 9.52 -17.35
N LYS A 72 -3.86 9.28 -17.21
CA LYS A 72 -3.14 8.24 -17.95
C LYS A 72 -3.62 6.84 -17.58
N ASN A 73 -3.84 6.58 -16.29
CA ASN A 73 -4.35 5.29 -15.82
C ASN A 73 -5.76 5.01 -16.40
N SER A 74 -6.65 6.00 -16.40
CA SER A 74 -8.00 5.86 -16.96
C SER A 74 -8.01 5.62 -18.48
N ARG A 75 -7.11 6.27 -19.24
CA ARG A 75 -6.98 6.07 -20.69
C ARG A 75 -6.45 4.68 -21.02
N GLY A 76 -5.45 4.21 -20.27
CA GLY A 76 -4.91 2.85 -20.43
C GLY A 76 -5.97 1.76 -20.18
N GLN A 77 -6.84 1.96 -19.20
CA GLN A 77 -7.96 1.05 -18.92
C GLN A 77 -9.00 1.02 -20.05
N ARG A 78 -9.39 2.18 -20.59
CA ARG A 78 -10.33 2.26 -21.72
C ARG A 78 -9.77 1.62 -23.00
N ALA A 79 -8.49 1.81 -23.29
CA ALA A 79 -7.83 1.18 -24.44
C ALA A 79 -7.80 -0.36 -24.34
N CYS A 80 -7.55 -0.91 -23.14
CA CYS A 80 -7.61 -2.35 -22.92
C CYS A 80 -9.03 -2.93 -23.01
N GLN A 81 -10.06 -2.16 -22.61
CA GLN A 81 -11.46 -2.58 -22.78
C GLN A 81 -11.90 -2.55 -24.25
N GLY A 82 -11.47 -1.55 -25.04
CA GLY A 82 -11.78 -1.45 -26.47
C GLY A 82 -11.09 -2.49 -27.35
N SER A 83 -10.01 -3.12 -26.88
CA SER A 83 -9.28 -4.18 -27.61
C SER A 83 -9.81 -5.59 -27.34
N LEU A 84 -10.76 -5.77 -26.42
CA LEU A 84 -11.41 -7.06 -26.14
C LEU A 84 -12.57 -7.28 -27.13
N ASN A 85 -12.24 -7.52 -28.41
CA ASN A 85 -13.17 -8.14 -29.35
C ASN A 85 -13.30 -9.65 -29.05
N PRO A 86 -14.46 -10.27 -29.32
CA PRO A 86 -14.80 -11.63 -28.87
C PRO A 86 -14.31 -12.69 -29.86
N SER A 87 -13.01 -12.73 -30.13
CA SER A 87 -12.41 -13.87 -30.82
C SER A 87 -11.57 -14.64 -29.82
N GLY A 88 -12.12 -15.77 -29.38
CA GLY A 88 -11.51 -16.64 -28.39
C GLY A 88 -10.21 -17.23 -28.93
N TYR A 89 -9.10 -16.80 -28.36
CA TYR A 89 -7.95 -17.65 -28.06
C TYR A 89 -7.21 -16.99 -26.90
N GLY A 90 -7.03 -17.75 -25.81
CA GLY A 90 -6.51 -17.25 -24.54
C GLY A 90 -5.10 -16.70 -24.67
N GLN A 91 -4.96 -15.39 -24.88
CA GLN A 91 -3.74 -14.70 -24.48
C GLN A 91 -3.84 -14.35 -23.00
N VAL A 92 -3.01 -15.03 -22.22
CA VAL A 92 -2.62 -14.65 -20.87
C VAL A 92 -2.32 -13.14 -20.89
N LYS A 93 -3.19 -12.35 -20.25
CA LYS A 93 -3.00 -10.91 -20.08
C LYS A 93 -1.62 -10.67 -19.45
N GLN A 94 -0.62 -10.32 -20.25
CA GLN A 94 0.59 -9.71 -19.73
C GLN A 94 0.17 -8.39 -19.09
N HIS A 95 0.19 -8.34 -17.76
CA HIS A 95 0.09 -7.11 -17.01
C HIS A 95 1.15 -6.14 -17.56
N LYS A 96 0.72 -5.04 -18.19
CA LYS A 96 1.63 -4.00 -18.66
C LYS A 96 2.46 -3.49 -17.48
N ARG A 97 3.76 -3.79 -17.52
CA ARG A 97 4.86 -3.48 -16.58
C ARG A 97 5.13 -1.99 -16.36
N GLY A 98 4.07 -1.19 -16.21
CA GLY A 98 4.16 0.28 -16.15
C GLY A 98 2.96 0.97 -15.51
N GLN A 99 1.92 0.26 -15.08
CA GLN A 99 0.81 0.86 -14.32
C GLN A 99 1.21 1.18 -12.88
N PHE A 100 2.05 0.34 -12.25
CA PHE A 100 2.58 0.58 -10.91
C PHE A 100 3.76 1.56 -10.90
N ALA A 101 4.45 1.72 -12.04
CA ALA A 101 5.57 2.65 -12.17
C ALA A 101 5.20 4.10 -11.86
N TYR A 102 4.05 4.57 -12.35
CA TYR A 102 3.62 5.94 -12.08
C TYR A 102 3.06 6.14 -10.67
N SER A 103 2.55 5.07 -10.04
CA SER A 103 1.96 5.17 -8.70
C SER A 103 3.01 5.36 -7.61
N HIS A 104 4.16 4.69 -7.71
CA HIS A 104 5.23 4.86 -6.73
C HIS A 104 5.89 6.23 -6.86
N LEU A 105 6.04 6.75 -8.09
CA LEU A 105 6.51 8.12 -8.34
C LEU A 105 5.54 9.15 -7.75
N ALA A 106 4.23 8.98 -7.95
CA ALA A 106 3.22 9.88 -7.41
C ALA A 106 3.24 9.94 -5.87
N TRP A 107 3.38 8.79 -5.20
CA TRP A 107 3.51 8.74 -3.75
C TRP A 107 4.86 9.29 -3.26
N LEU A 108 5.95 9.00 -3.98
CA LEU A 108 7.28 9.53 -3.65
C LEU A 108 7.33 11.06 -3.74
N ILE A 109 6.74 11.64 -4.79
CA ILE A 109 6.64 13.09 -4.96
C ILE A 109 5.84 13.70 -3.80
N TYR A 110 4.72 13.08 -3.42
CA TYR A 110 3.95 13.48 -2.25
C TYR A 110 4.81 13.42 -0.96
N ALA A 111 5.53 12.32 -0.74
CA ALA A 111 6.37 12.16 0.44
C ALA A 111 7.45 13.24 0.52
N ILE A 112 8.15 13.52 -0.58
CA ILE A 112 9.20 14.55 -0.67
C ILE A 112 8.64 15.96 -0.45
N ALA A 113 7.44 16.26 -0.94
CA ALA A 113 6.80 17.57 -0.74
C ALA A 113 6.25 17.75 0.68
N PHE A 114 5.72 16.69 1.27
CA PHE A 114 5.07 16.71 2.58
C PHE A 114 6.08 16.73 3.74
N THR A 115 7.15 15.94 3.65
CA THR A 115 8.22 15.83 4.64
C THR A 115 8.79 17.17 5.12
N PRO A 116 9.28 18.08 4.25
CA PRO A 116 9.87 19.33 4.69
C PRO A 116 8.85 20.24 5.37
N LYS A 117 7.59 20.25 4.95
CA LYS A 117 6.54 21.06 5.60
C LYS A 117 6.30 20.61 7.04
N VAL A 118 6.15 19.29 7.25
CA VAL A 118 6.02 18.72 8.60
C VAL A 118 7.29 18.95 9.42
N ALA A 119 8.46 18.76 8.82
CA ALA A 119 9.74 19.02 9.48
C ALA A 119 9.84 20.47 9.94
N LEU A 120 9.47 21.44 9.10
CA LEU A 120 9.52 22.85 9.44
C LEU A 120 8.59 23.17 10.60
N ILE A 121 7.32 22.74 10.54
CA ILE A 121 6.35 23.01 11.61
C ILE A 121 6.81 22.38 12.94
N LEU A 122 7.33 21.16 12.89
CA LEU A 122 7.80 20.47 14.09
C LEU A 122 9.12 21.01 14.63
N CYS A 123 10.06 21.37 13.75
CA CYS A 123 11.42 21.78 14.10
C CYS A 123 11.50 23.24 14.56
N THR A 124 10.54 24.07 14.17
CA THR A 124 10.48 25.49 14.54
C THR A 124 9.60 25.70 15.79
N PRO A 125 9.81 26.80 16.54
CA PRO A 125 8.96 27.16 17.68
C PRO A 125 7.57 27.70 17.26
N ILE A 126 7.15 27.48 16.01
CA ILE A 126 5.84 27.91 15.49
C ILE A 126 4.69 27.23 16.25
N LEU A 127 4.95 26.07 16.87
CA LEU A 127 3.93 25.30 17.58
C LEU A 127 3.28 26.07 18.74
N ASP A 128 4.06 26.84 19.49
CA ASP A 128 3.58 27.68 20.61
C ASP A 128 2.70 28.85 20.11
N GLN A 129 2.96 29.31 18.88
CA GLN A 129 2.18 30.35 18.21
C GLN A 129 0.90 29.77 17.57
N ILE A 130 0.92 28.51 17.14
CA ILE A 130 -0.25 27.81 16.57
C ILE A 130 -1.32 27.56 17.64
N GLU A 131 -0.93 27.29 18.89
CA GLU A 131 -1.87 27.05 19.99
C GLU A 131 -2.71 28.29 20.33
N THR A 132 -2.20 29.49 20.04
CA THR A 132 -2.86 30.76 20.35
C THR A 132 -3.50 31.46 19.13
N GLY A 133 -3.07 31.15 17.90
CA GLY A 133 -3.41 31.95 16.70
C GLY A 133 -4.35 31.33 15.66
N VAL A 134 -4.58 30.01 15.64
CA VAL A 134 -5.22 29.32 14.48
C VAL A 134 -6.43 28.48 14.91
N PRO A 135 -7.55 28.46 14.16
CA PRO A 135 -8.66 27.54 14.44
C PRO A 135 -8.16 26.08 14.42
N PHE A 136 -8.55 25.31 15.45
CA PHE A 136 -8.14 23.92 15.73
C PHE A 136 -6.72 23.68 16.28
N GLY A 137 -5.85 24.70 16.39
CA GLY A 137 -4.56 24.63 17.09
C GLY A 137 -3.72 23.36 16.80
N ALA A 138 -3.14 22.76 17.85
CA ALA A 138 -2.38 21.51 17.76
C ALA A 138 -3.22 20.31 17.28
N THR A 139 -4.53 20.30 17.56
CA THR A 139 -5.44 19.22 17.17
C THR A 139 -5.65 19.16 15.66
N GLY A 140 -5.73 20.30 14.99
CA GLY A 140 -5.84 20.34 13.53
C GLY A 140 -4.54 19.93 12.83
N PHE A 141 -3.37 20.27 13.39
CA PHE A 141 -2.09 19.78 12.88
C PHE A 141 -1.99 18.25 13.02
N ARG A 142 -2.36 17.72 14.19
CA ARG A 142 -2.49 16.28 14.46
C ARG A 142 -3.38 15.58 13.43
N LEU A 143 -4.57 16.12 13.20
CA LEU A 143 -5.49 15.61 12.20
C LEU A 143 -4.84 15.62 10.81
N THR A 144 -4.19 16.72 10.43
CA THR A 144 -3.63 16.87 9.09
C THR A 144 -2.47 15.90 8.82
N VAL A 145 -1.60 15.67 9.81
CA VAL A 145 -0.56 14.64 9.69
C VAL A 145 -1.17 13.24 9.61
N SER A 146 -2.23 12.97 10.36
CA SER A 146 -2.94 11.69 10.34
C SER A 146 -3.65 11.40 9.01
N LEU A 147 -4.00 12.42 8.21
CA LEU A 147 -4.64 12.25 6.89
C LEU A 147 -3.76 11.52 5.86
N SER A 148 -2.44 11.42 6.11
CA SER A 148 -1.53 10.61 5.29
C SER A 148 -1.94 9.12 5.21
N VAL A 149 -2.55 8.58 6.27
CA VAL A 149 -3.01 7.19 6.36
C VAL A 149 -4.24 6.91 5.47
N PRO A 150 -5.37 7.64 5.59
CA PRO A 150 -6.49 7.47 4.68
C PRO A 150 -6.14 7.87 3.24
N LEU A 151 -5.20 8.80 3.03
CA LEU A 151 -4.68 9.12 1.71
C LEU A 151 -4.00 7.90 1.07
N LEU A 152 -3.11 7.21 1.79
CA LEU A 152 -2.48 5.98 1.32
C LEU A 152 -3.54 4.91 1.00
N TRP A 153 -4.49 4.71 1.91
CA TRP A 153 -5.55 3.71 1.73
C TRP A 153 -6.41 3.97 0.49
N THR A 154 -6.81 5.22 0.27
CA THR A 154 -7.62 5.61 -0.89
C THR A 154 -6.84 5.49 -2.19
N LEU A 155 -5.54 5.79 -2.19
CA LEU A 155 -4.65 5.53 -3.32
C LEU A 155 -4.62 4.05 -3.68
N VAL A 156 -4.42 3.16 -2.69
CA VAL A 156 -4.38 1.70 -2.90
C VAL A 156 -5.69 1.16 -3.47
N ARG A 157 -6.83 1.63 -2.95
CA ARG A 157 -8.15 1.27 -3.47
C ARG A 157 -8.41 1.84 -4.87
N SER A 158 -7.82 2.99 -5.20
CA SER A 158 -7.91 3.56 -6.56
C SER A 158 -7.10 2.78 -7.61
N LEU A 159 -6.06 2.06 -7.16
CA LEU A 159 -5.20 1.22 -8.00
C LEU A 159 -5.78 -0.18 -8.23
N SER A 160 -6.59 -0.68 -7.31
CA SER A 160 -7.13 -2.04 -7.39
C SER A 160 -8.20 -2.16 -8.47
N VAL A 161 -7.83 -2.73 -9.62
CA VAL A 161 -8.75 -3.02 -10.73
C VAL A 161 -9.57 -4.29 -10.46
N ASP A 162 -8.95 -5.30 -9.83
CA ASP A 162 -9.58 -6.58 -9.49
C ASP A 162 -9.50 -6.85 -7.99
N PRO A 163 -10.59 -6.66 -7.21
CA PRO A 163 -10.59 -6.81 -5.75
C PRO A 163 -10.40 -8.25 -5.26
N ARG A 164 -10.32 -9.24 -6.17
CA ARG A 164 -10.14 -10.66 -5.86
C ARG A 164 -8.82 -11.24 -6.36
N GLY A 165 -7.95 -10.44 -6.99
CA GLY A 165 -6.66 -10.92 -7.48
C GLY A 165 -5.69 -11.24 -6.35
N TRP A 166 -4.90 -12.30 -6.49
CA TRP A 166 -3.84 -12.65 -5.52
C TRP A 166 -2.84 -11.50 -5.31
N LEU A 167 -2.47 -10.82 -6.40
CA LEU A 167 -1.57 -9.65 -6.36
C LEU A 167 -2.21 -8.46 -5.62
N HIS A 168 -3.54 -8.35 -5.64
CA HIS A 168 -4.28 -7.33 -4.88
C HIS A 168 -4.30 -7.65 -3.38
N GLN A 169 -4.54 -8.90 -2.99
CA GLN A 169 -4.49 -9.31 -1.58
C GLN A 169 -3.11 -9.08 -0.98
N ARG A 170 -2.05 -9.45 -1.73
CA ARG A 170 -0.66 -9.24 -1.33
C ARG A 170 -0.31 -7.76 -1.21
N ALA A 171 -0.67 -6.95 -2.20
CA ALA A 171 -0.46 -5.50 -2.17
C ALA A 171 -1.18 -4.86 -0.96
N THR A 172 -2.46 -5.21 -0.76
CA THR A 172 -3.28 -4.70 0.35
C THR A 172 -2.64 -5.02 1.70
N GLY A 173 -2.07 -6.21 1.88
CA GLY A 173 -1.34 -6.57 3.10
C GLY A 173 -0.14 -5.67 3.37
N TYR A 174 0.70 -5.39 2.35
CA TYR A 174 1.85 -4.49 2.51
C TYR A 174 1.44 -3.04 2.77
N PHE A 175 0.40 -2.55 2.12
CA PHE A 175 -0.07 -1.20 2.39
C PHE A 175 -0.75 -1.06 3.74
N LEU A 176 -1.46 -2.09 4.21
CA LEU A 176 -2.01 -2.10 5.57
C LEU A 176 -0.88 -2.07 6.61
N ALA A 177 0.21 -2.82 6.36
CA ALA A 177 1.42 -2.75 7.17
C ALA A 177 1.97 -1.31 7.22
N SER A 178 2.19 -0.68 6.06
CA SER A 178 2.65 0.72 6.00
C SER A 178 1.68 1.71 6.65
N CYS A 179 0.36 1.49 6.60
CA CYS A 179 -0.61 2.30 7.34
C CYS A 179 -0.41 2.18 8.85
N LEU A 180 -0.17 0.97 9.36
CA LEU A 180 0.14 0.76 10.78
C LEU A 180 1.48 1.39 11.17
N ASP A 181 2.48 1.34 10.30
CA ASP A 181 3.78 1.98 10.51
C ASP A 181 3.64 3.51 10.59
N LEU A 182 2.82 4.10 9.72
CA LEU A 182 2.49 5.52 9.74
C LEU A 182 1.74 5.94 11.00
N LEU A 183 0.79 5.12 11.46
CA LEU A 183 0.08 5.36 12.72
C LEU A 183 1.01 5.23 13.94
N ASP A 184 1.92 4.26 13.94
CA ASP A 184 2.89 4.06 15.01
C ASP A 184 3.87 5.24 15.10
N SER A 185 4.48 5.61 13.97
CA SER A 185 5.39 6.76 13.89
C SER A 185 4.68 8.07 14.26
N TYR A 186 3.42 8.25 13.88
CA TYR A 186 2.59 9.37 14.32
C TYR A 186 2.32 9.33 15.84
N ALA A 187 2.03 8.17 16.44
CA ALA A 187 1.81 8.07 17.88
C ALA A 187 3.06 8.48 18.68
N LEU A 188 4.27 8.17 18.18
CA LEU A 188 5.52 8.68 18.74
C LEU A 188 5.69 10.19 18.53
N LEU A 189 5.27 10.70 17.38
CA LEU A 189 5.27 12.14 17.08
C LEU A 189 4.32 12.92 17.99
N GLU A 190 3.16 12.35 18.32
CA GLU A 190 2.19 12.93 19.25
C GLU A 190 2.75 13.01 20.67
N LEU A 191 3.50 12.00 21.10
CA LEU A 191 4.22 12.02 22.37
C LEU A 191 5.27 13.15 22.43
N MET A 192 5.91 13.45 21.29
CA MET A 192 6.78 14.63 21.15
C MET A 192 6.02 15.95 21.16
N LEU A 193 4.80 15.97 20.61
CA LEU A 193 3.96 17.15 20.52
C LEU A 193 3.33 17.58 21.86
N GLY A 194 3.08 16.62 22.75
CA GLY A 194 2.39 16.86 24.02
C GLY A 194 3.26 17.36 25.17
N GLU A 195 4.42 17.98 24.89
CA GLU A 195 5.44 18.50 25.84
C GLU A 195 5.99 17.52 26.90
N LYS A 196 5.43 16.31 27.03
CA LYS A 196 5.86 15.28 27.99
C LYS A 196 7.29 14.76 27.77
N LEU A 197 7.94 15.16 26.68
CA LEU A 197 9.20 14.62 26.17
C LEU A 197 10.22 15.68 25.79
N LEU A 198 10.21 16.81 26.50
CA LEU A 198 11.15 17.95 26.35
C LEU A 198 12.65 17.57 26.50
N PHE A 199 12.98 16.31 26.78
CA PHE A 199 14.26 15.95 27.38
C PHE A 199 15.37 15.47 26.44
N THR A 200 15.24 15.46 25.11
CA THR A 200 16.44 15.26 24.29
C THR A 200 16.31 15.71 22.82
N PRO A 201 17.01 16.76 22.37
CA PRO A 201 17.09 17.11 20.94
C PRO A 201 17.64 15.96 20.08
N PHE A 202 18.39 15.03 20.69
CA PHE A 202 18.92 13.83 20.06
C PHE A 202 17.84 12.83 19.58
N LEU A 203 16.64 12.83 20.16
CA LEU A 203 15.55 11.92 19.75
C LEU A 203 14.61 12.53 18.70
N ARG A 204 14.58 13.85 18.59
CA ARG A 204 13.72 14.57 17.65
C ARG A 204 14.06 14.21 16.19
N TYR A 205 15.34 14.29 15.84
CA TYR A 205 15.81 13.99 14.49
C TYR A 205 15.63 12.52 14.09
N PRO A 206 16.03 11.50 14.89
CA PRO A 206 15.81 10.11 14.51
C PRO A 206 14.32 9.78 14.42
N LEU A 207 13.46 10.34 15.27
CA LEU A 207 12.01 10.16 15.12
C LEU A 207 11.49 10.72 13.80
N LEU A 208 11.92 11.93 13.43
CA LEU A 208 11.58 12.54 12.14
C LEU A 208 12.03 11.67 10.96
N VAL A 209 13.27 11.16 11.03
CA VAL A 209 13.85 10.27 10.02
C VAL A 209 13.01 9.00 9.90
N VAL A 210 12.68 8.34 11.01
CA VAL A 210 11.86 7.13 11.01
C VAL A 210 10.46 7.39 10.47
N TYR A 211 9.86 8.54 10.80
CA TYR A 211 8.59 8.97 10.22
C TYR A 211 8.66 9.14 8.69
N PHE A 212 9.73 9.76 8.17
CA PHE A 212 9.92 9.90 6.72
C PHE A 212 10.19 8.57 6.02
N VAL A 213 10.94 7.69 6.66
CA VAL A 213 11.17 6.33 6.16
C VAL A 213 9.84 5.56 6.13
N ALA A 214 8.99 5.69 7.15
CA ALA A 214 7.65 5.10 7.16
C ALA A 214 6.77 5.65 6.03
N LEU A 215 6.83 6.96 5.77
CA LEU A 215 6.15 7.63 4.65
C LEU A 215 6.65 7.17 3.28
N ALA A 216 7.96 6.92 3.13
CA ALA A 216 8.56 6.44 1.89
C ALA A 216 8.42 4.91 1.70
N SER A 217 8.17 4.14 2.77
CA SER A 217 8.06 2.68 2.74
C SER A 217 7.11 2.11 1.68
N PRO A 218 5.93 2.72 1.38
CA PRO A 218 5.02 2.20 0.35
C PRO A 218 5.65 2.20 -1.05
N VAL A 219 6.60 3.10 -1.33
CA VAL A 219 7.31 3.19 -2.62
C VAL A 219 8.12 1.91 -2.87
N LEU A 220 8.76 1.39 -1.82
CA LEU A 220 9.57 0.18 -1.89
C LEU A 220 8.68 -1.04 -2.17
N TRP A 221 7.54 -1.16 -1.49
CA TRP A 221 6.58 -2.25 -1.73
C TRP A 221 5.99 -2.20 -3.14
N LEU A 222 5.68 -1.01 -3.66
CA LEU A 222 5.22 -0.82 -5.03
C LEU A 222 6.27 -1.27 -6.05
N SER A 223 7.55 -0.96 -5.80
CA SER A 223 8.65 -1.37 -6.67
C SER A 223 8.85 -2.90 -6.67
N GLU A 224 8.67 -3.53 -5.51
CA GLU A 224 8.75 -4.99 -5.38
C GLU A 224 7.64 -5.66 -6.21
N LEU A 225 6.41 -5.16 -6.09
CA LEU A 225 5.25 -5.65 -6.83
C LEU A 225 5.38 -5.50 -8.35
N ASP A 226 6.03 -4.43 -8.83
CA ASP A 226 6.25 -4.20 -10.27
C ASP A 226 7.36 -5.11 -10.84
N SER A 227 8.32 -5.50 -10.00
CA SER A 227 9.51 -6.21 -10.48
C SER A 227 9.26 -7.66 -10.89
N GLY A 228 8.23 -8.34 -10.35
CA GLY A 228 7.69 -9.63 -10.82
C GLY A 228 8.65 -10.84 -10.92
N VAL A 229 9.94 -10.67 -10.62
CA VAL A 229 11.02 -11.65 -10.83
C VAL A 229 11.23 -12.51 -9.57
N PRO A 230 11.49 -13.82 -9.71
CA PRO A 230 11.76 -14.72 -8.57
C PRO A 230 12.92 -14.24 -7.70
N ALA A 231 12.80 -14.47 -6.39
CA ALA A 231 13.75 -13.97 -5.40
C ALA A 231 15.01 -14.83 -5.35
N GLY A 232 16.15 -14.31 -5.80
CA GLY A 232 17.46 -14.84 -5.43
C GLY A 232 17.89 -14.39 -4.02
N CYS A 233 18.96 -14.96 -3.49
CA CYS A 233 19.44 -14.66 -2.12
C CYS A 233 19.68 -13.17 -1.85
N CYS A 234 20.26 -12.44 -2.81
CA CYS A 234 20.48 -11.00 -2.68
C CYS A 234 19.15 -10.21 -2.57
N ARG A 235 18.12 -10.64 -3.30
CA ARG A 235 16.79 -10.01 -3.24
C ARG A 235 16.06 -10.34 -1.94
N LEU A 236 16.21 -11.55 -1.41
CA LEU A 236 15.69 -11.91 -0.08
C LEU A 236 16.33 -11.07 1.02
N PHE A 237 17.65 -10.87 0.95
CA PHE A 237 18.37 -10.03 1.90
C PHE A 237 17.92 -8.56 1.80
N LEU A 238 17.77 -8.01 0.59
CA LEU A 238 17.23 -6.66 0.41
C LEU A 238 15.81 -6.54 0.96
N ARG A 239 14.96 -7.55 0.74
CA ARG A 239 13.59 -7.58 1.25
C ARG A 239 13.53 -7.60 2.78
N LEU A 240 14.47 -8.30 3.41
CA LEU A 240 14.63 -8.30 4.87
C LEU A 240 15.05 -6.91 5.38
N ILE A 241 16.02 -6.27 4.74
CA ILE A 241 16.48 -4.93 5.11
C ILE A 241 15.31 -3.94 4.97
N PHE A 242 14.64 -3.92 3.81
CA PHE A 242 13.53 -3.00 3.58
C PHE A 242 12.32 -3.26 4.48
N GLY A 243 12.04 -4.53 4.78
CA GLY A 243 10.98 -4.91 5.72
C GLY A 243 11.29 -4.58 7.17
N SER A 244 12.55 -4.54 7.58
CA SER A 244 12.95 -4.16 8.95
C SER A 244 13.30 -2.67 9.12
N LEU A 245 13.42 -1.94 8.01
CA LEU A 245 13.85 -0.54 7.98
C LEU A 245 12.95 0.40 8.79
N VAL A 246 11.67 0.08 8.92
CA VAL A 246 10.68 0.89 9.65
C VAL A 246 10.40 0.30 11.04
N ASP A 247 10.04 -0.98 11.11
CA ASP A 247 9.67 -1.66 12.36
C ASP A 247 10.82 -1.69 13.38
N GLY A 248 12.06 -1.91 12.93
CA GLY A 248 13.23 -2.00 13.79
C GLY A 248 13.52 -0.69 14.53
N PRO A 249 13.69 0.44 13.82
CA PRO A 249 13.88 1.74 14.45
C PRO A 249 12.71 2.19 15.33
N LEU A 250 11.46 1.94 14.92
CA LEU A 250 10.28 2.26 15.75
C LEU A 250 10.29 1.49 17.07
N LEU A 251 10.62 0.20 17.02
CA LEU A 251 10.78 -0.63 18.20
C LEU A 251 11.93 -0.12 19.08
N ALA A 252 13.10 0.20 18.51
CA ALA A 252 14.25 0.69 19.24
C ALA A 252 13.95 2.00 20.01
N ILE A 253 13.24 2.94 19.36
CA ILE A 253 12.82 4.20 19.99
C ILE A 253 11.84 3.93 21.14
N ARG A 254 10.85 3.05 20.95
CA ARG A 254 9.90 2.68 22.02
C ARG A 254 10.58 1.94 23.18
N CYS A 255 11.55 1.06 22.89
CA CYS A 255 12.36 0.40 23.91
C CYS A 255 13.18 1.42 24.71
N PHE A 256 13.75 2.43 24.05
CA PHE A 256 14.45 3.52 24.72
C PHE A 256 13.52 4.28 25.69
N PHE A 257 12.27 4.55 25.30
CA PHE A 257 11.28 5.19 26.19
C PHE A 257 10.81 4.30 27.34
N MET A 258 10.76 2.98 27.12
CA MET A 258 10.40 2.00 28.15
C MET A 258 11.52 1.82 29.18
N LEU A 259 12.77 1.66 28.73
CA LEU A 259 13.96 1.43 29.56
C LEU A 259 14.50 2.74 30.18
N GLY A 260 14.10 3.88 29.61
CA GLY A 260 14.51 5.20 30.08
C GLY A 260 13.81 5.65 31.37
N PRO A 261 14.20 6.82 31.90
CA PRO A 261 13.69 7.35 33.17
C PRO A 261 12.17 7.57 33.21
N ALA A 262 11.53 7.64 32.03
CA ALA A 262 10.11 7.89 31.87
C ALA A 262 9.21 6.66 32.11
N GLY A 263 9.78 5.45 32.23
CA GLY A 263 9.07 4.23 32.63
C GLY A 263 7.76 3.97 31.89
N GLN A 264 7.72 4.21 30.57
CA GLN A 264 6.48 4.09 29.79
C GLN A 264 6.00 2.63 29.72
N PRO A 265 4.68 2.37 29.82
CA PRO A 265 4.14 1.03 29.74
C PRO A 265 4.34 0.42 28.34
N VAL A 266 4.33 -0.92 28.27
CA VAL A 266 4.35 -1.62 26.99
C VAL A 266 3.14 -1.21 26.16
N THR A 267 3.40 -0.73 24.95
CA THR A 267 2.35 -0.24 24.04
C THR A 267 2.01 -1.31 23.00
N VAL A 268 0.76 -1.31 22.53
CA VAL A 268 0.28 -2.24 21.49
C VAL A 268 1.16 -2.18 20.22
N PHE A 269 1.69 -0.99 19.91
CA PHE A 269 2.60 -0.79 18.78
C PHE A 269 3.97 -1.47 18.95
N MET A 270 4.51 -1.58 20.18
CA MET A 270 5.74 -2.38 20.40
C MET A 270 5.50 -3.84 20.03
N LEU A 271 4.37 -4.40 20.47
CA LEU A 271 4.01 -5.79 20.14
C LEU A 271 3.81 -5.96 18.63
N LYS A 272 3.15 -5.01 17.97
CA LYS A 272 2.99 -5.00 16.51
C LYS A 272 4.34 -5.01 15.81
N ASN A 273 5.31 -4.18 16.21
CA ASN A 273 6.63 -4.13 15.57
C ASN A 273 7.42 -5.43 15.76
N ILE A 274 7.37 -6.02 16.96
CA ILE A 274 7.99 -7.33 17.23
C ILE A 274 7.37 -8.41 16.34
N LEU A 275 6.03 -8.47 16.29
CA LEU A 275 5.30 -9.49 15.54
C LEU A 275 5.58 -9.37 14.04
N PHE A 276 5.53 -8.15 13.50
CA PHE A 276 5.83 -7.90 12.08
C PHE A 276 7.27 -8.26 11.76
N LEU A 277 8.23 -7.85 12.59
CA LEU A 277 9.64 -8.20 12.41
C LEU A 277 9.80 -9.73 12.37
N VAL A 278 9.28 -10.45 13.38
CA VAL A 278 9.36 -11.92 13.46
C VAL A 278 8.72 -12.58 12.25
N CYS A 279 7.52 -12.16 11.84
CA CYS A 279 6.85 -12.69 10.65
C CYS A 279 7.68 -12.47 9.38
N ARG A 280 8.36 -11.32 9.23
CA ARG A 280 9.24 -11.04 8.09
C ARG A 280 10.49 -11.91 8.09
N TRP A 281 11.10 -12.11 9.26
CA TRP A 281 12.23 -13.04 9.39
C TRP A 281 11.82 -14.47 9.02
N LEU A 282 10.65 -14.92 9.49
CA LEU A 282 10.10 -16.24 9.14
C LEU A 282 9.80 -16.37 7.64
N GLU A 283 9.19 -15.36 7.02
CA GLU A 283 8.91 -15.34 5.57
C GLU A 283 10.21 -15.46 4.76
N VAL A 284 11.28 -14.79 5.17
CA VAL A 284 12.60 -14.88 4.51
C VAL A 284 13.24 -16.25 4.73
N LEU A 285 13.15 -16.82 5.94
CA LEU A 285 13.66 -18.16 6.23
C LEU A 285 12.94 -19.23 5.40
N GLU A 286 11.62 -19.16 5.28
CA GLU A 286 10.82 -20.05 4.45
C GLU A 286 11.28 -19.99 2.98
N LEU A 287 11.44 -18.78 2.44
CA LEU A 287 11.93 -18.57 1.08
C LEU A 287 13.37 -19.07 0.88
N CYS A 288 14.25 -18.89 1.88
CA CYS A 288 15.60 -19.45 1.85
C CYS A 288 15.59 -20.99 1.84
N CYS A 289 14.70 -21.63 2.61
CA CYS A 289 14.52 -23.08 2.60
C CYS A 289 14.01 -23.57 1.25
N LEU A 290 13.06 -22.87 0.63
CA LEU A 290 12.54 -23.20 -0.71
C LEU A 290 13.61 -23.08 -1.81
N LEU A 291 14.52 -22.10 -1.70
CA LEU A 291 15.67 -21.98 -2.61
C LEU A 291 16.74 -23.06 -2.40
N ARG A 292 16.84 -23.60 -1.18
CA ARG A 292 17.81 -24.64 -0.81
C ARG A 292 17.31 -26.05 -1.10
N ALA A 293 16.00 -26.23 -1.22
CA ALA A 293 15.42 -27.52 -1.61
C ALA A 293 15.97 -27.90 -3.00
N PRO A 294 16.65 -29.06 -3.15
CA PRO A 294 17.02 -29.54 -4.46
C PRO A 294 15.72 -29.71 -5.26
N GLY A 295 15.60 -28.96 -6.35
CA GLY A 295 14.43 -29.07 -7.22
C GLY A 295 14.28 -30.52 -7.69
N PRO A 296 13.04 -31.05 -7.80
CA PRO A 296 12.86 -32.31 -8.50
C PRO A 296 13.42 -32.14 -9.91
N ASP A 297 14.22 -33.12 -10.34
CA ASP A 297 14.86 -33.16 -11.65
C ASP A 297 13.90 -32.67 -12.75
N HIS A 298 14.45 -31.83 -13.62
CA HIS A 298 13.78 -31.36 -14.82
C HIS A 298 13.32 -32.54 -15.69
N THR A 299 12.06 -32.93 -15.58
CA THR A 299 11.24 -33.37 -16.71
C THR A 299 9.84 -32.74 -16.58
N ASP A 300 9.58 -31.80 -17.48
CA ASP A 300 8.29 -31.29 -17.93
C ASP A 300 7.23 -30.85 -16.90
N ARG A 301 7.18 -29.53 -16.62
CA ARG A 301 5.92 -28.76 -16.56
C ARG A 301 6.16 -27.23 -16.51
N PRO A 302 5.41 -26.42 -17.28
CA PRO A 302 5.46 -24.97 -17.17
C PRO A 302 4.75 -24.46 -15.91
N PRO A 303 5.03 -23.23 -15.43
CA PRO A 303 4.56 -22.75 -14.14
C PRO A 303 3.09 -22.32 -14.25
N GLY A 304 2.19 -23.11 -13.67
CA GLY A 304 0.77 -22.79 -13.61
C GLY A 304 0.05 -23.52 -12.47
N GLN A 305 -0.59 -22.74 -11.60
CA GLN A 305 -1.70 -23.11 -10.72
C GLN A 305 -1.43 -24.07 -9.55
N PHE A 306 -1.14 -23.49 -8.38
CA PHE A 306 -1.62 -24.05 -7.12
C PHE A 306 -3.12 -23.74 -6.99
N SER A 307 -3.97 -24.70 -7.34
CA SER A 307 -5.37 -24.90 -6.90
C SER A 307 -6.18 -25.57 -8.01
N HIS A 308 -6.17 -26.90 -8.06
CA HIS A 308 -7.35 -27.79 -8.18
C HIS A 308 -6.84 -29.21 -8.50
N CYS A 309 -6.72 -30.06 -7.48
CA CYS A 309 -6.63 -31.50 -7.70
C CYS A 309 -8.06 -32.05 -7.84
N VAL A 310 -8.65 -31.91 -9.03
CA VAL A 310 -9.66 -32.84 -9.57
C VAL A 310 -9.43 -32.91 -11.07
N SER A 311 -8.94 -34.06 -11.54
CA SER A 311 -8.67 -34.36 -12.94
C SER A 311 -9.98 -34.75 -13.63
N GLU A 312 -10.73 -33.77 -14.13
CA GLU A 312 -11.81 -33.98 -15.11
C GLU A 312 -11.28 -33.72 -16.53
N ASN A 313 -10.38 -34.57 -17.02
CA ASN A 313 -10.16 -34.68 -18.47
C ASN A 313 -9.46 -35.99 -18.86
N ASP A 314 -10.15 -37.10 -18.67
CA ASP A 314 -9.95 -38.34 -19.46
C ASP A 314 -11.33 -38.88 -19.87
N MET A 315 -12.13 -38.03 -20.52
CA MET A 315 -13.40 -38.41 -21.15
C MET A 315 -13.33 -38.13 -22.64
N GLY A 316 -12.48 -38.90 -23.32
CA GLY A 316 -12.68 -39.18 -24.74
C GLY A 316 -13.92 -40.08 -24.93
N PRO A 317 -14.62 -40.01 -26.06
CA PRO A 317 -15.96 -40.60 -26.25
C PRO A 317 -16.03 -42.14 -26.32
N HIS A 318 -15.02 -42.87 -25.83
CA HIS A 318 -14.94 -44.33 -25.92
C HIS A 318 -14.66 -45.08 -24.61
N ALA A 319 -14.68 -44.42 -23.45
CA ALA A 319 -14.32 -45.05 -22.16
C ALA A 319 -15.52 -45.48 -21.28
N TYR A 320 -16.71 -45.66 -21.84
CA TYR A 320 -17.90 -46.14 -21.12
C TYR A 320 -18.23 -47.61 -21.42
N VAL A 321 -17.24 -48.50 -21.44
CA VAL A 321 -17.48 -49.94 -21.42
C VAL A 321 -16.34 -50.61 -20.65
N ASN A 322 -16.66 -51.31 -19.56
CA ASN A 322 -15.80 -52.19 -18.74
C ASN A 322 -15.35 -51.73 -17.35
N THR A 323 -16.28 -51.25 -16.52
CA THR A 323 -16.10 -51.27 -15.05
C THR A 323 -17.25 -51.91 -14.27
N LEU A 324 -18.14 -52.69 -14.94
CA LEU A 324 -19.23 -53.43 -14.29
C LEU A 324 -19.27 -54.94 -14.63
N ALA A 325 -18.13 -55.56 -14.92
CA ALA A 325 -18.06 -57.00 -15.17
C ALA A 325 -16.80 -57.66 -14.61
N VAL A 326 -16.49 -57.47 -13.32
CA VAL A 326 -15.57 -58.35 -12.58
C VAL A 326 -16.08 -58.52 -11.15
N THR A 327 -17.27 -59.11 -11.00
CA THR A 327 -17.73 -59.78 -9.78
C THR A 327 -18.72 -60.90 -10.15
N SER A 328 -18.28 -61.87 -10.96
CA SER A 328 -18.81 -63.24 -10.93
C SER A 328 -17.79 -64.19 -11.56
N GLN A 329 -17.58 -65.35 -10.92
CA GLN A 329 -16.59 -66.41 -11.19
C GLN A 329 -15.17 -66.04 -10.68
N ASN A 330 -14.63 -66.63 -9.61
CA ASN A 330 -14.78 -67.97 -9.04
C ASN A 330 -14.83 -67.92 -7.51
#